data_AF-A0A9X1WLE1-F1
#
_entry.id   AF-A0A9X1WLE1-F1
#
_cell.length_a   1.000
_cell.length_b   1.000
_cell.length_c   1.000
_cell.angle_alpha   90.00
_cell.angle_beta   90.00
_cell.angle_gamma   90.00
#
_symmetry.space_group_name_H-M   'P 1'
#
loop_
_entity.id
_entity.type
_entity.pdbx_description
1 polymer ?
#
loop_
_entity_poly.entity_id
_entity_poly.type
_entity_poly.pdbx_seq_one_letter_code
_entity_poly.pdbx_strand_id
1 'polypeptide(L)'
;MSDNRQVPLLEDWAAYIRGELSPERAEWMESLLLEDEQAFAIYMQALDMEAQGLPVLEDPEHFVEHVMNQLETSHTSMVHLEPKGSRPRWYEHRLFHYVVAASLTLVFLSAGWFDKLTPEPQKADTHMNKSSYSEELVKVTTDWLDKMKP
;
A
#
# COMPACT_ATOMS: atom_id res chain seq x y z
N MET A 1 0.89 27.42 -24.79
CA MET A 1 0.02 26.37 -25.35
C MET A 1 -0.83 25.90 -24.18
N SER A 2 -2.13 26.18 -24.22
CA SER A 2 -3.05 25.86 -23.12
C SER A 2 -3.18 24.35 -23.05
N ASP A 3 -2.54 23.74 -22.07
CA ASP A 3 -2.64 22.31 -21.82
C ASP A 3 -3.98 22.05 -21.16
N ASN A 4 -5.01 21.88 -22.00
CA ASN A 4 -6.36 21.57 -21.58
C ASN A 4 -6.43 20.08 -21.21
N ARG A 5 -5.71 19.69 -20.17
CA ARG A 5 -5.69 18.29 -19.69
C ARG A 5 -7.05 17.99 -19.07
N GLN A 6 -7.92 17.41 -19.88
CA GLN A 6 -9.18 16.86 -19.41
C GLN A 6 -8.91 15.68 -18.48
N VAL A 7 -9.59 15.68 -17.33
CA VAL A 7 -9.59 14.58 -16.35
C VAL A 7 -9.93 13.28 -17.10
N PRO A 8 -9.14 12.20 -16.95
CA PRO A 8 -9.36 10.98 -17.70
C PRO A 8 -10.62 10.28 -17.20
N LEU A 9 -11.42 9.80 -18.14
CA LEU A 9 -12.61 9.00 -17.89
C LEU A 9 -12.27 7.51 -17.93
N LEU A 10 -13.24 6.66 -17.60
CA LEU A 10 -13.08 5.21 -17.55
C LEU A 10 -12.49 4.61 -18.85
N GLU A 11 -12.90 5.14 -20.01
CA GLU A 11 -12.41 4.68 -21.32
C GLU A 11 -10.94 5.06 -21.56
N ASP A 12 -10.50 6.23 -21.05
CA ASP A 12 -9.10 6.63 -21.13
C ASP A 12 -8.21 5.68 -20.32
N TRP A 13 -8.69 5.24 -19.14
CA TRP A 13 -7.98 4.25 -18.31
C TRP A 13 -7.95 2.86 -18.96
N ALA A 14 -9.00 2.46 -19.67
CA ALA A 14 -8.98 1.22 -20.45
C ALA A 14 -7.96 1.30 -21.59
N ALA A 15 -7.88 2.42 -22.30
CA ALA A 15 -6.86 2.66 -23.33
C ALA A 15 -5.42 2.67 -22.73
N TYR A 16 -5.26 3.23 -21.52
CA TYR A 16 -3.99 3.16 -20.78
C TYR A 16 -3.59 1.72 -20.47
N ILE A 17 -4.50 0.90 -19.95
CA ILE A 17 -4.25 -0.52 -19.62
C ILE A 17 -3.85 -1.33 -20.85
N ARG A 18 -4.47 -1.04 -22.00
CA ARG A 18 -4.12 -1.68 -23.29
C ARG A 18 -2.84 -1.14 -23.93
N GLY A 19 -2.23 -0.09 -23.38
CA GLY A 19 -1.02 0.54 -23.93
C GLY A 19 -1.26 1.32 -25.23
N GLU A 20 -2.49 1.81 -25.45
CA GLU A 20 -2.91 2.50 -26.69
C GLU A 20 -2.64 4.01 -26.66
N LEU A 21 -2.20 4.55 -25.52
CA LEU A 21 -1.97 5.97 -25.32
C LEU A 21 -0.57 6.42 -25.78
N SER A 22 -0.44 7.72 -26.06
CA SER A 22 0.87 8.34 -26.26
C SER A 22 1.67 8.35 -24.95
N PRO A 23 3.02 8.28 -25.01
CA PRO A 23 3.86 8.25 -23.80
C PRO A 23 3.65 9.48 -22.90
N GLU A 24 3.49 10.67 -23.50
CA GLU A 24 3.23 11.91 -22.75
C GLU A 24 1.88 11.88 -22.00
N ARG A 25 0.86 11.24 -22.58
CA ARG A 25 -0.46 11.11 -21.94
C ARG A 25 -0.43 10.04 -20.84
N ALA A 26 0.27 8.94 -21.09
CA ALA A 26 0.46 7.87 -20.10
C ALA A 26 1.19 8.39 -18.86
N GLU A 27 2.32 9.10 -19.02
CA GLU A 27 3.09 9.68 -17.91
C GLU A 27 2.24 10.66 -17.08
N TRP A 28 1.42 11.49 -17.74
CA TRP A 28 0.50 12.36 -17.02
C TRP A 28 -0.59 11.58 -16.27
N MET A 29 -1.14 10.51 -16.85
CA MET A 29 -2.11 9.65 -16.16
C MET A 29 -1.48 8.91 -14.99
N GLU A 30 -0.22 8.48 -15.10
CA GLU A 30 0.54 7.92 -13.98
C GLU A 30 0.69 8.91 -12.83
N SER A 31 0.93 10.19 -13.12
CA SER A 31 0.97 11.21 -12.06
C SER A 31 -0.38 11.34 -11.32
N LEU A 32 -1.50 11.14 -12.01
CA LEU A 32 -2.83 11.15 -11.38
C LEU A 32 -3.05 9.94 -10.48
N LEU A 33 -2.49 8.76 -10.83
CA LEU A 33 -2.60 7.57 -9.96
C LEU A 33 -1.90 7.76 -8.61
N LEU A 34 -0.89 8.63 -8.55
CA LEU A 34 -0.14 8.94 -7.33
C LEU A 34 -0.77 10.07 -6.51
N GLU A 35 -1.43 11.02 -7.17
CA GLU A 35 -1.87 12.27 -6.55
C GLU A 35 -3.39 12.34 -6.31
N ASP A 36 -4.20 11.55 -7.02
CA ASP A 36 -5.65 11.63 -7.01
C ASP A 36 -6.31 10.26 -6.72
N GLU A 37 -6.92 10.14 -5.54
CA GLU A 37 -7.62 8.93 -5.10
C GLU A 37 -8.83 8.58 -6.00
N GLN A 38 -9.51 9.58 -6.58
CA GLN A 38 -10.63 9.34 -7.49
C GLN A 38 -10.15 8.78 -8.82
N ALA A 39 -9.03 9.31 -9.33
CA ALA A 39 -8.38 8.79 -10.52
C ALA A 39 -7.97 7.32 -10.34
N PHE A 40 -7.38 6.99 -9.17
CA PHE A 40 -7.05 5.63 -8.81
C PHE A 40 -8.28 4.71 -8.73
N ALA A 41 -9.38 5.18 -8.15
CA ALA A 41 -10.63 4.41 -8.06
C ALA A 41 -11.21 4.08 -9.45
N ILE A 42 -11.22 5.05 -10.37
CA ILE A 42 -11.69 4.84 -11.75
C ILE A 42 -10.74 3.90 -12.51
N TYR A 43 -9.43 4.03 -12.29
CA TYR A 43 -8.45 3.10 -12.85
C TYR A 43 -8.70 1.66 -12.40
N MET A 44 -8.92 1.42 -11.09
CA MET A 44 -9.24 0.08 -10.58
C MET A 44 -10.52 -0.49 -11.21
N GLN A 45 -11.52 0.35 -11.42
CA GLN A 45 -12.74 -0.05 -12.13
C GLN A 45 -12.45 -0.46 -13.59
N ALA A 46 -11.63 0.32 -14.30
CA ALA A 46 -11.22 -0.03 -15.67
C ALA A 46 -10.39 -1.32 -15.70
N LEU A 47 -9.53 -1.53 -14.71
CA LEU A 47 -8.70 -2.72 -14.59
C LEU A 47 -9.55 -3.99 -14.40
N ASP A 48 -10.56 -3.94 -13.53
CA ASP A 48 -11.49 -5.06 -13.33
C ASP A 48 -12.27 -5.39 -14.61
N MET A 49 -12.62 -4.38 -15.40
CA MET A 49 -13.30 -4.57 -16.69
C MET A 49 -12.39 -5.21 -17.74
N GLU A 50 -11.14 -4.78 -17.83
CA GLU A 50 -10.16 -5.30 -18.79
C GLU A 50 -9.46 -6.58 -18.31
N ALA A 51 -9.65 -7.00 -17.05
CA ALA A 51 -8.97 -8.15 -16.44
C ALA A 51 -9.08 -9.45 -17.25
N GLN A 52 -10.21 -9.66 -17.94
CA GLN A 52 -10.43 -10.85 -18.77
C GLN A 52 -9.74 -10.78 -20.14
N GLY A 53 -9.38 -9.58 -20.60
CA GLY A 53 -8.69 -9.35 -21.88
C GLY A 53 -7.17 -9.33 -21.77
N LEU A 54 -6.63 -9.30 -20.55
CA LEU A 54 -5.19 -9.28 -20.31
C LEU A 54 -4.56 -10.67 -20.53
N PRO A 55 -3.33 -10.72 -21.08
CA PRO A 55 -2.63 -11.99 -21.28
C PRO A 55 -2.34 -12.66 -19.93
N VAL A 56 -2.55 -13.97 -19.87
CA VAL A 56 -2.17 -14.77 -18.70
C VAL A 56 -0.65 -14.87 -18.65
N LEU A 57 -0.07 -14.55 -17.49
CA LEU A 57 1.36 -14.73 -17.26
C LEU A 57 1.63 -16.21 -16.96
N GLU A 58 2.22 -16.92 -17.93
CA GLU A 58 2.44 -18.38 -17.87
C GLU A 58 3.40 -18.79 -16.74
N ASP A 59 4.46 -18.01 -16.52
CA ASP A 59 5.46 -18.26 -15.47
C ASP A 59 5.78 -16.95 -14.73
N PRO A 60 4.99 -16.63 -13.68
CA PRO A 60 5.17 -15.41 -12.90
C PRO A 60 6.53 -15.34 -12.19
N GLU A 61 7.05 -16.46 -11.71
CA GLU A 61 8.28 -16.51 -10.93
C GLU A 61 9.49 -16.21 -11.82
N HIS A 62 9.58 -16.87 -12.98
CA HIS A 62 10.65 -16.60 -13.93
C HIS A 62 10.55 -15.19 -14.52
N PHE A 63 9.33 -14.68 -14.74
CA PHE A 63 9.14 -13.28 -15.16
C PHE A 63 9.67 -12.29 -14.13
N VAL A 64 9.34 -12.49 -12.85
CA VAL A 64 9.82 -11.62 -11.75
C VAL A 64 11.35 -11.71 -11.64
N GLU A 65 11.92 -12.90 -11.64
CA GLU A 65 13.38 -13.08 -11.60
C GLU A 65 14.07 -12.37 -12.78
N HIS A 66 13.51 -12.51 -13.98
CA HIS A 66 14.02 -11.86 -15.18
C HIS A 66 13.98 -10.32 -15.08
N VAL A 67 12.86 -9.74 -14.62
CA VAL A 67 12.71 -8.29 -14.46
C VAL A 67 13.65 -7.74 -13.40
N MET A 68 13.76 -8.41 -12.25
CA MET A 68 14.66 -8.00 -11.17
C MET A 68 16.13 -8.05 -11.59
N ASN A 69 16.54 -9.10 -12.31
CA ASN A 69 17.89 -9.21 -12.86
C ASN A 69 18.21 -8.08 -13.85
N GLN A 70 17.25 -7.66 -14.69
CA GLN A 70 17.45 -6.53 -15.61
C GLN A 70 17.64 -5.20 -14.88
N LEU A 71 16.91 -4.97 -13.78
CA LEU A 71 17.02 -3.77 -12.95
C LEU A 71 18.40 -3.70 -12.29
N GLU A 72 18.92 -4.80 -11.75
CA GLU A 72 20.26 -4.88 -11.15
C GLU A 72 21.37 -4.52 -12.15
N THR A 73 21.28 -4.97 -13.40
CA THR A 73 22.23 -4.58 -14.47
C THR A 73 22.15 -3.10 -14.84
N SER A 74 20.98 -2.47 -14.68
CA SER A 74 20.77 -1.06 -15.05
C SER A 74 21.37 -0.08 -14.03
N HIS A 75 21.63 -0.51 -12.79
CA HIS A 75 22.25 0.32 -11.74
C HIS A 75 23.73 0.66 -12.00
N THR A 76 24.40 0.02 -12.97
CA THR A 76 25.79 0.35 -13.34
C THR A 76 25.88 1.52 -14.33
N SER A 77 24.76 1.98 -14.89
CA SER A 77 24.72 3.10 -15.83
C SER A 77 23.75 4.20 -15.40
N MET A 78 23.88 4.70 -14.16
CA MET A 78 23.31 6.02 -13.85
C MET A 78 24.17 7.11 -14.51
N VAL A 79 23.90 7.30 -15.80
CA VAL A 79 24.25 8.49 -16.55
C VAL A 79 23.60 9.68 -15.84
N HIS A 80 24.46 10.66 -15.58
CA HIS A 80 24.17 12.02 -15.12
C HIS A 80 22.94 12.62 -15.83
N LEU A 81 21.77 12.56 -15.18
CA LEU A 81 20.59 13.35 -15.56
C LEU A 81 20.73 14.74 -14.92
N GLU A 82 21.12 15.72 -15.74
CA GLU A 82 21.08 17.13 -15.36
C GLU A 82 19.62 17.58 -15.05
N PRO A 83 19.39 18.35 -13.97
CA PRO A 83 18.06 18.81 -13.62
C PRO A 83 17.66 20.03 -14.46
N LYS A 84 16.92 19.81 -15.56
CA LYS A 84 16.35 20.91 -16.35
C LYS A 84 15.01 21.39 -15.78
N GLY A 85 15.08 22.43 -14.96
CA GLY A 85 14.14 23.56 -15.03
C GLY A 85 12.72 23.41 -14.46
N SER A 86 12.56 23.92 -13.23
CA SER A 86 11.44 24.72 -12.71
C SER A 86 10.08 24.08 -12.36
N ARG A 87 9.88 23.82 -11.04
CA ARG A 87 8.94 24.51 -10.13
C ARG A 87 9.14 23.95 -8.69
N PRO A 88 8.88 24.74 -7.62
CA PRO A 88 9.34 24.35 -6.31
C PRO A 88 8.49 23.20 -5.77
N ARG A 89 9.22 22.11 -5.54
CA ARG A 89 8.87 20.76 -5.13
C ARG A 89 8.39 20.75 -3.66
N TRP A 90 7.27 21.41 -3.37
CA TRP A 90 6.74 21.57 -1.99
C TRP A 90 6.02 20.31 -1.48
N TYR A 91 5.62 19.41 -2.39
CA TYR A 91 4.95 18.13 -2.08
C TYR A 91 5.89 16.97 -1.74
N GLU A 92 7.18 17.27 -1.68
CA GLU A 92 8.24 16.26 -1.75
C GLU A 92 9.06 16.13 -0.47
N HIS A 93 8.62 16.79 0.59
CA HIS A 93 9.13 16.45 1.90
C HIS A 93 8.58 15.07 2.27
N ARG A 94 9.48 14.08 2.35
CA ARG A 94 9.35 12.77 3.00
C ARG A 94 8.56 12.81 4.33
N LEU A 95 8.52 13.97 4.98
CA LEU A 95 7.73 14.27 6.17
C LEU A 95 6.21 14.31 5.93
N PHE A 96 5.72 14.71 4.75
CA PHE A 96 4.28 14.78 4.45
C PHE A 96 3.63 13.39 4.52
N HIS A 97 4.25 12.41 3.86
CA HIS A 97 3.82 11.01 3.87
C HIS A 97 3.87 10.42 5.29
N TYR A 98 4.90 10.77 6.08
CA TYR A 98 5.01 10.36 7.47
C TYR A 98 3.93 10.99 8.36
N VAL A 99 3.60 12.27 8.14
CA VAL A 99 2.54 12.96 8.88
C VAL A 99 1.17 12.36 8.57
N VAL A 100 0.90 11.98 7.33
CA VAL A 100 -0.34 11.29 6.94
C VAL A 100 -0.44 9.92 7.60
N ALA A 101 0.62 9.11 7.57
CA ALA A 101 0.62 7.79 8.20
C ALA A 101 0.51 7.87 9.74
N ALA A 102 1.22 8.82 10.35
CA ALA A 102 1.18 9.04 11.79
C ALA A 102 -0.18 9.58 12.25
N SER A 103 -0.81 10.47 11.48
CA SER A 103 -2.13 10.98 11.80
C SER A 103 -3.21 9.91 11.71
N LEU A 104 -3.13 9.00 10.73
CA LEU A 104 -4.03 7.86 10.63
C LEU A 104 -3.96 6.96 11.88
N THR A 105 -2.75 6.70 12.38
CA THR A 105 -2.53 5.94 13.62
C THR A 105 -3.13 6.66 14.82
N LEU A 106 -2.93 7.98 14.93
CA LEU A 106 -3.50 8.80 16.01
C LEU A 106 -5.03 8.85 15.94
N VAL A 107 -5.61 8.96 14.75
CA VAL A 107 -7.07 8.93 14.52
C VAL A 107 -7.63 7.57 14.94
N PHE A 108 -7.02 6.45 14.55
CA PHE A 108 -7.46 5.12 15.00
C PHE A 108 -7.33 4.91 16.51
N LEU A 109 -6.27 5.44 17.13
CA LEU A 109 -6.06 5.35 18.57
C LEU A 109 -7.06 6.22 19.36
N SER A 110 -7.35 7.43 18.86
CA SER A 110 -8.24 8.41 19.51
C SER A 110 -9.72 8.15 19.26
N ALA A 111 -10.09 7.58 18.11
CA ALA A 111 -11.48 7.27 17.78
C ALA A 111 -12.05 6.12 18.61
N GLY A 112 -11.21 5.39 19.36
CA GLY A 112 -11.67 4.28 20.21
C GLY A 112 -12.32 3.14 19.43
N TRP A 113 -12.07 3.03 18.13
CA TRP A 113 -12.67 2.02 17.25
C TRP A 113 -12.38 0.58 17.71
N PHE A 114 -11.26 0.37 18.40
CA PHE A 114 -10.93 -0.93 19.00
C PHE A 114 -11.90 -1.37 20.10
N ASP A 115 -12.59 -0.45 20.79
CA ASP A 115 -13.58 -0.80 21.82
C ASP A 115 -14.80 -1.52 21.21
N LYS A 116 -15.06 -1.30 19.92
CA LYS A 116 -16.13 -1.93 19.13
C LYS A 116 -15.75 -3.29 18.53
N LEU A 117 -14.47 -3.67 18.56
CA LEU A 117 -13.97 -4.96 18.05
C LEU A 117 -13.77 -5.99 19.17
N THR A 118 -13.86 -5.56 20.43
CA THR A 118 -13.94 -6.48 21.56
C THR A 118 -15.28 -7.23 21.48
N PRO A 119 -15.28 -8.57 21.38
CA PRO A 119 -16.48 -9.35 21.57
C PRO A 119 -17.08 -8.95 22.92
N GLU A 120 -18.34 -8.53 22.92
CA GLU A 120 -19.08 -8.24 24.14
C GLU A 120 -18.88 -9.41 25.13
N PRO A 121 -18.32 -9.19 26.34
CA PRO A 121 -18.34 -10.22 27.37
C PRO A 121 -19.80 -10.38 27.78
N GLN A 122 -20.49 -11.29 27.11
CA GLN A 122 -21.81 -11.74 27.52
C GLN A 122 -21.70 -12.16 28.99
N LYS A 123 -22.31 -11.33 29.84
CA LYS A 123 -22.81 -11.62 31.18
C LYS A 123 -21.98 -12.66 31.94
N ALA A 124 -21.02 -12.15 32.70
CA ALA A 124 -20.49 -12.85 33.85
C ALA A 124 -21.60 -12.99 34.90
N ASP A 125 -22.43 -14.01 34.74
CA ASP A 125 -23.15 -14.63 35.84
C ASP A 125 -22.93 -16.13 35.79
N THR A 126 -22.20 -16.58 36.82
CA THR A 126 -22.41 -17.86 37.51
C THR A 126 -21.63 -19.10 37.01
N HIS A 127 -20.51 -19.35 37.70
CA HIS A 127 -19.90 -20.66 38.03
C HIS A 127 -19.19 -21.44 36.90
N MET A 128 -17.85 -21.38 36.89
CA MET A 128 -16.94 -22.53 37.11
C MET A 128 -15.51 -22.17 36.70
N ASN A 129 -14.66 -21.99 37.72
CA ASN A 129 -13.26 -22.42 37.81
C ASN A 129 -12.60 -22.87 36.48
N LYS A 130 -12.10 -21.91 35.69
CA LYS A 130 -11.00 -22.13 34.74
C LYS A 130 -9.99 -21.02 34.98
N SER A 131 -8.81 -21.45 35.41
CA SER A 131 -7.62 -20.64 35.65
C SER A 131 -7.44 -19.57 34.57
N SER A 132 -7.18 -18.34 35.01
CA SER A 132 -6.94 -17.21 34.12
C SER A 132 -5.71 -17.51 33.24
N TYR A 133 -5.83 -17.28 31.93
CA TYR A 133 -4.69 -17.40 31.00
C TYR A 133 -3.48 -16.57 31.45
N SER A 134 -3.71 -15.49 32.20
CA SER A 134 -2.65 -14.70 32.85
C SER A 134 -1.85 -15.52 33.87
N GLU A 135 -2.53 -16.35 34.66
CA GLU A 135 -1.95 -17.20 35.70
C GLU A 135 -1.09 -18.33 35.08
N GLU A 136 -1.54 -18.88 33.95
CA GLU A 136 -0.80 -19.87 33.17
C GLU A 136 0.46 -19.26 32.52
N LEU A 137 0.37 -18.06 31.95
CA LEU A 137 1.52 -17.35 31.38
C LEU A 137 2.54 -16.97 32.45
N VAL A 138 2.10 -16.49 33.61
CA VAL A 138 2.99 -16.20 34.75
C VAL A 138 3.71 -17.47 35.21
N LYS A 139 3.00 -18.60 35.29
CA LYS A 139 3.59 -19.87 35.69
C LYS A 139 4.63 -20.36 34.68
N VAL A 140 4.35 -20.29 33.37
CA VAL A 140 5.32 -20.66 32.32
C VAL A 140 6.57 -19.77 32.36
N THR A 141 6.39 -18.47 32.59
CA THR A 141 7.51 -17.52 32.65
C THR A 141 8.39 -17.77 33.88
N THR A 142 7.77 -18.11 35.01
CA THR A 142 8.48 -18.40 36.27
C THR A 142 9.18 -19.76 36.21
N ASP A 143 8.54 -20.79 35.64
CA ASP A 143 9.12 -22.12 35.46
C ASP A 143 10.33 -22.10 34.49
N TRP A 144 10.32 -21.23 33.46
CA TRP A 144 11.48 -21.01 32.59
C TRP A 144 12.63 -20.29 33.31
N LEU A 145 12.31 -19.30 34.15
CA LEU A 145 13.29 -18.53 34.91
C LEU A 145 14.03 -19.39 35.94
N ASP A 146 13.31 -20.30 36.61
CA ASP A 146 13.89 -21.19 37.62
C ASP A 146 14.85 -22.22 37.00
N LYS A 147 14.61 -22.59 35.74
CA LYS A 147 15.45 -23.54 34.98
C LYS A 147 16.76 -22.94 34.46
N MET A 148 16.93 -21.62 34.55
CA MET A 148 18.13 -20.86 34.14
C MET A 148 19.05 -20.52 35.32
N LYS A 149 18.69 -20.92 36.54
CA LYS A 149 19.54 -20.77 37.72
C LYS A 149 20.47 -21.99 37.84
N PRO A 150 21.81 -21.81 37.91
CA PRO A 150 22.78 -22.90 38.03
C PRO A 150 22.68 -23.65 39.37
#